data_AF-A0A7C1UGG5-F1
#
_entry.id   AF-A0A7C1UGG5-F1
#
_cell.length_a   1.000
_cell.length_b   1.000
_cell.length_c   1.000
_cell.angle_alpha   90.00
_cell.angle_beta   90.00
_cell.angle_gamma   90.00
#
_symmetry.space_group_name_H-M   'P 1'
#
loop_
_entity.id
_entity.type
_entity.pdbx_description
1 polymer ?
#
loop_
_entity_poly.entity_id
_entity_poly.type
_entity_poly.pdbx_seq_one_letter_code
_entity_poly.pdbx_strand_id
1 'polypeptide(L)' 'TGDRWRLDGDDATDPARVENFHVQTLVRATMGDRVGTGILEQLVLGPHEPSGFTGITDLAGS' A
#
# COMPACT_ATOMS: atom_id res chain seq x y z
N THR A 1 -14.22 19.78 -20.52
CA THR A 1 -15.37 19.38 -19.69
C THR A 1 -14.83 18.43 -18.65
N GLY A 2 -14.95 18.74 -17.37
CA GLY A 2 -14.37 17.93 -16.31
C GLY A 2 -15.40 17.72 -15.22
N ASP A 3 -15.61 16.47 -14.83
CA ASP A 3 -16.50 16.14 -13.74
C ASP A 3 -15.85 16.54 -12.42
N ARG A 4 -16.59 17.25 -11.58
CA ARG A 4 -16.15 17.64 -10.24
C ARG A 4 -17.06 17.00 -9.21
N TRP A 5 -16.53 16.03 -8.50
CA TRP A 5 -17.20 15.37 -7.40
C TRP A 5 -16.90 16.13 -6.10
N ARG A 6 -17.94 16.38 -5.29
CA ARG A 6 -17.74 16.88 -3.92
C ARG A 6 -17.38 15.68 -3.06
N LEU A 7 -16.25 15.78 -2.36
CA LEU A 7 -15.88 14.86 -1.30
C LEU A 7 -16.59 15.31 -0.02
N ASP A 8 -17.11 14.36 0.76
CA ASP A 8 -17.88 14.67 1.97
C ASP A 8 -16.94 15.03 3.12
N GLY A 9 -16.88 16.33 3.46
CA GLY A 9 -16.16 16.84 4.62
C GLY A 9 -14.64 16.97 4.44
N ASP A 10 -14.02 17.71 5.37
CA ASP A 10 -12.57 17.99 5.35
C ASP A 10 -11.74 16.69 5.53
N ASP A 11 -12.26 15.71 6.29
CA ASP A 11 -11.63 14.41 6.53
C ASP A 11 -11.44 13.58 5.23
N ALA A 12 -12.35 13.70 4.26
CA ALA A 12 -12.20 12.99 2.98
C ALA A 12 -11.04 13.51 2.12
N THR A 13 -10.44 14.64 2.50
CA THR A 13 -9.31 15.27 1.81
C THR A 13 -7.99 15.20 2.57
N ASP A 14 -7.98 14.58 3.76
CA ASP A 14 -6.75 14.43 4.55
C ASP A 14 -5.78 13.46 3.86
N PRO A 15 -4.60 13.93 3.37
CA PRO A 15 -3.63 13.08 2.71
C PRO A 15 -2.98 12.07 3.66
N ALA A 16 -3.06 12.27 4.98
CA ALA A 16 -2.48 11.38 5.98
C ALA A 16 -3.40 10.20 6.34
N ARG A 17 -4.57 10.07 5.71
CA ARG A 17 -5.44 8.92 5.96
C ARG A 17 -4.82 7.63 5.47
N VAL A 18 -5.07 6.56 6.23
CA VAL A 18 -4.36 5.29 6.06
C VAL A 18 -4.61 4.65 4.71
N GLU A 19 -5.82 4.78 4.17
CA GLU A 19 -6.16 4.24 2.85
C GLU A 19 -5.51 5.00 1.68
N ASN A 20 -4.85 6.13 1.94
CA ASN A 20 -4.06 6.87 0.96
C ASN A 20 -2.57 6.47 0.96
N PHE A 21 -2.11 5.65 1.91
CA PHE A 21 -0.73 5.15 1.92
C PHE A 21 -0.59 3.91 1.05
N HIS A 22 0.28 3.99 0.04
CA HIS A 22 0.69 2.85 -0.78
C HIS A 22 2.19 2.60 -0.59
N VAL A 23 2.53 1.41 -0.11
CA VAL A 23 3.93 0.94 -0.04
C VAL A 23 4.16 0.00 -1.22
N GLN A 24 5.15 0.35 -2.04
CA GLN A 24 5.51 -0.36 -3.25
C GLN A 24 7.00 -0.67 -3.22
N THR A 25 7.34 -1.96 -3.29
CA THR A 25 8.73 -2.41 -3.20
C THR A 25 9.22 -2.86 -4.57
N LEU A 26 10.40 -2.39 -4.98
CA LEU A 26 11.08 -2.91 -6.16
C LEU A 26 11.56 -4.33 -5.89
N VAL A 27 11.18 -5.27 -6.75
CA VAL A 27 11.51 -6.68 -6.59
C VAL A 27 12.19 -7.25 -7.83
N ARG A 28 13.04 -8.25 -7.60
CA ARG A 28 13.52 -9.18 -8.63
C ARG A 28 12.64 -10.43 -8.60
N ALA A 29 11.74 -10.57 -9.57
CA ALA A 29 10.84 -11.71 -9.68
C ALA A 29 11.51 -12.87 -10.42
N THR A 30 11.29 -14.09 -9.95
CA THR A 30 11.80 -15.33 -10.57
C THR A 30 10.64 -16.26 -10.90
N MET A 31 10.57 -16.77 -12.13
CA MET A 31 9.57 -17.75 -12.57
C MET A 31 10.26 -18.84 -13.41
N GLY A 32 10.59 -19.96 -12.77
CA GLY A 32 11.40 -20.99 -13.40
C GLY A 32 12.79 -20.46 -13.75
N ASP A 33 13.15 -20.52 -15.02
CA ASP A 33 14.38 -19.98 -15.60
C ASP A 33 14.31 -18.48 -15.96
N ARG A 34 13.13 -17.85 -15.82
CA ARG A 34 12.91 -16.44 -16.16
C ARG A 34 13.14 -15.54 -14.95
N VAL A 35 13.78 -14.39 -15.19
CA VAL A 35 14.02 -13.35 -14.18
C VAL A 35 13.54 -12.01 -14.74
N GLY A 36 12.86 -11.22 -13.91
CA GLY A 36 12.42 -9.87 -14.24
C GLY A 36 12.48 -8.92 -13.06
N THR A 37 12.31 -7.63 -13.33
CA THR A 37 12.14 -6.58 -12.32
C THR A 37 10.68 -6.15 -12.30
N GLY A 38 10.11 -5.97 -11.12
CA GLY A 38 8.73 -5.53 -10.95
C GLY A 38 8.52 -4.76 -9.67
N ILE A 39 7.27 -4.37 -9.44
CA ILE A 39 6.83 -3.76 -8.19
C ILE A 39 5.93 -4.78 -7.47
N LEU A 40 6.16 -4.98 -6.18
CA LEU A 40 5.25 -5.70 -5.31
C LEU A 40 4.41 -4.69 -4.53
N GLU A 41 3.09 -4.75 -4.68
CA GLU A 41 2.13 -4.04 -3.85
C GLU A 41 1.67 -4.98 -2.73
N GLN A 42 1.76 -4.52 -1.49
CA GLN A 42 1.41 -5.30 -0.31
C GLN A 42 0.21 -4.68 0.40
N LEU A 43 -0.79 -5.50 0.69
CA LEU A 43 -1.94 -5.17 1.53
C LEU A 43 -1.85 -6.00 2.81
N VAL A 44 -1.53 -5.38 3.95
CA VAL A 44 -1.54 -6.04 5.26
C VAL A 44 -2.93 -5.89 5.87
N LEU A 45 -3.58 -7.02 6.13
CA LEU A 45 -4.91 -7.09 6.73
C LEU A 45 -4.77 -7.54 8.19
N GLY A 46 -4.60 -6.58 9.08
CA GLY A 46 -4.45 -6.83 10.52
C GLY A 46 -3.11 -7.48 10.90
N PRO A 47 -2.99 -7.97 12.14
CA PRO A 47 -1.76 -8.57 12.63
C PRO A 47 -1.37 -9.83 11.83
N HIS A 48 -0.08 -9.97 11.57
CA HIS A 48 0.47 -11.14 10.89
C HIS A 48 1.74 -11.61 11.62
N GLU A 49 1.54 -12.60 12.49
CA GLU A 49 2.59 -13.14 13.37
C GLU A 49 3.85 -13.62 12.61
N PRO A 50 3.76 -14.32 11.45
CA PRO A 50 4.96 -14.76 10.74
C PRO A 50 5.86 -13.63 10.22
N SER A 51 5.32 -12.43 10.01
CA SER A 51 6.11 -11.26 9.60
C SER A 51 6.33 -10.25 10.74
N GLY A 52 5.81 -10.52 11.94
CA GLY A 52 5.90 -9.62 13.08
C GLY A 52 5.07 -8.33 12.96
N PHE A 53 4.14 -8.25 12.00
CA PHE A 53 3.31 -7.05 11.85
C PHE A 53 2.17 -7.04 12.87
N THR A 54 2.05 -5.93 13.57
CA THR A 54 1.06 -5.64 14.60
C THR A 54 -0.07 -4.74 14.10
N GLY A 55 0.21 -3.91 13.10
CA GLY A 55 -0.74 -2.99 12.49
C GLY A 55 -0.60 -2.91 10.97
N ILE A 56 -1.59 -2.27 10.33
CA ILE A 56 -1.63 -2.12 8.87
C ILE A 56 -0.57 -1.14 8.34
N THR A 57 0.00 -0.30 9.22
CA THR A 57 0.98 0.73 8.88
C THR A 57 2.43 0.31 9.09
N ASP A 58 2.70 -0.87 9.63
CA ASP A 58 4.06 -1.30 10.02
C ASP A 58 5.00 -1.40 8.80
N LEU A 59 4.46 -1.64 7.60
CA LEU A 59 5.20 -1.61 6.33
C LEU A 59 5.70 -0.21 5.93
N ALA A 60 5.10 0.86 6.46
CA ALA A 60 5.50 2.23 6.19
C ALA A 60 6.66 2.70 7.11
N GLY A 61 7.13 1.86 8.03
CA GLY A 61 8.29 2.15 8.89
C GLY A 61 7.98 2.98 10.14
N SER A 62 6.74 2.93 10.64
CA SER A 62 6.32 3.58 11.89
C SER A 62 6.93 2.95 13.14
#